data_AF-A0A840DVX1-F1
#
_entry.id   AF-A0A840DVX1-F1
#
_cell.length_a   1.000
_cell.length_b   1.000
_cell.length_c   1.000
_cell.angle_alpha   90.00
_cell.angle_beta   90.00
_cell.angle_gamma   90.00
#
_symmetry.space_group_name_H-M   'P 1'
#
loop_
_entity.id
_entity.type
_entity.pdbx_description
1 polymer ?
#
loop_
_entity_poly.entity_id
_entity_poly.type
_entity_poly.pdbx_seq_one_letter_code
_entity_poly.pdbx_strand_id
1 'polypeptide(L)'
;MYKTFYSLSREPFSKDTNPSEAYRGTSYEEALHALDYVKRTKGIGLLTGEPGAGKTFALRTFKESLNPSLYHVVYFPLSTGGVMDFYRGLALGLGEEPKYRKVDLFYQIQQGIERMYQERRITPVILLDEMHLAKDAFLQDIAILFNFHMDSTNPFVLILAG
;
A
#
# COMPACT_ATOMS: atom_id res chain seq x y z
N MET A 1 -18.85 8.94 -31.03
CA MET A 1 -19.77 10.07 -31.28
C MET A 1 -19.48 11.26 -30.36
N TYR A 2 -19.38 11.09 -29.03
CA TYR A 2 -19.07 12.21 -28.12
C TYR A 2 -17.60 12.69 -28.18
N LYS A 3 -16.62 11.79 -28.36
CA LYS A 3 -15.18 12.16 -28.39
C LYS A 3 -14.87 13.18 -29.49
N THR A 4 -15.37 12.96 -30.71
CA THR A 4 -15.21 13.88 -31.84
C THR A 4 -15.93 15.22 -31.63
N PHE A 5 -17.13 15.19 -31.01
CA PHE A 5 -17.91 16.40 -30.70
C PHE A 5 -17.19 17.32 -29.71
N TYR A 6 -16.51 16.75 -28.71
CA TYR A 6 -15.73 17.49 -27.71
C TYR A 6 -14.23 17.58 -28.02
N SER A 7 -13.80 17.19 -29.23
CA SER A 7 -12.39 17.16 -29.65
C SER A 7 -11.45 16.41 -28.70
N LEU A 8 -11.94 15.36 -28.05
CA LEU A 8 -11.16 14.55 -27.11
C LEU A 8 -10.32 13.53 -27.87
N SER A 9 -9.01 13.51 -27.58
CA SER A 9 -8.05 12.55 -28.15
C SER A 9 -8.25 11.12 -27.63
N ARG A 10 -8.90 10.96 -26.48
CA ARG A 10 -9.20 9.67 -25.84
C ARG A 10 -10.43 9.75 -24.94
N GLU A 11 -10.76 8.64 -24.30
CA GLU A 11 -11.78 8.60 -23.27
C GLU A 11 -11.39 9.49 -22.08
N PRO A 12 -12.19 10.51 -21.73
CA PRO A 12 -11.94 11.30 -20.54
C PRO A 12 -12.27 10.45 -19.29
N PHE A 13 -11.56 10.70 -18.19
CA PHE A 13 -11.79 10.03 -16.89
C PHE A 13 -11.66 8.49 -16.94
N SER A 14 -10.86 7.95 -17.87
CA SER A 14 -10.57 6.52 -17.87
C SER A 14 -9.82 6.10 -16.60
N LYS A 15 -10.05 4.87 -16.15
CA LYS A 15 -9.32 4.30 -14.99
C LYS A 15 -7.81 4.27 -15.22
N ASP A 16 -7.37 4.24 -16.47
CA ASP A 16 -5.96 4.17 -16.90
C ASP A 16 -5.28 5.54 -16.99
N THR A 17 -5.87 6.58 -16.37
CA THR A 17 -5.26 7.92 -16.32
C THR A 17 -3.87 7.85 -15.70
N ASN A 18 -2.87 8.34 -16.45
CA ASN A 18 -1.48 8.37 -16.01
C ASN A 18 -1.37 9.38 -14.85
N PRO A 19 -0.67 9.06 -13.74
CA PRO A 19 -0.43 10.02 -12.66
C PRO A 19 0.18 11.36 -13.09
N SER A 20 0.93 11.40 -14.19
CA SER A 20 1.44 12.66 -14.77
C SER A 20 0.36 13.60 -15.29
N GLU A 21 -0.84 13.08 -15.55
CA GLU A 21 -2.01 13.81 -16.05
C GLU A 21 -3.00 14.15 -14.93
N ALA A 22 -2.61 13.89 -13.68
CA ALA A 22 -3.42 14.21 -12.51
C ALA A 22 -3.72 15.71 -12.41
N TYR A 23 -4.96 16.03 -12.05
CA TYR A 23 -5.27 17.38 -11.61
C TYR A 23 -4.60 17.64 -10.24
N ARG A 24 -3.60 18.52 -10.23
CA ARG A 24 -2.79 18.87 -9.05
C ARG A 24 -3.53 19.85 -8.12
N GLY A 25 -4.67 19.42 -7.59
CA GLY A 25 -5.37 20.16 -6.55
C GLY A 25 -4.60 20.12 -5.22
N THR A 26 -4.87 21.09 -4.33
CA THR A 26 -4.18 21.22 -3.03
C THR A 26 -4.22 19.92 -2.21
N SER A 27 -5.40 19.32 -2.05
CA SER A 27 -5.55 18.08 -1.26
C SER A 27 -4.82 16.88 -1.86
N TYR A 28 -4.64 16.84 -3.18
CA TYR A 28 -3.87 15.79 -3.84
C TYR A 28 -2.37 15.94 -3.56
N GLU A 29 -1.83 17.16 -3.67
CA GLU A 29 -0.43 17.44 -3.34
C GLU A 29 -0.15 17.22 -1.85
N GLU A 30 -1.07 17.62 -0.96
CA GLU A 30 -0.99 17.34 0.48
C GLU A 30 -0.93 15.82 0.76
N ALA A 31 -1.79 15.04 0.11
CA ALA A 31 -1.78 13.59 0.26
C ALA A 31 -0.45 12.98 -0.22
N LEU A 32 0.08 13.41 -1.38
CA LEU A 32 1.37 12.93 -1.86
C LEU A 32 2.53 13.32 -0.94
N HIS A 33 2.52 14.54 -0.39
CA HIS A 33 3.52 14.99 0.58
C HIS A 33 3.47 14.18 1.87
N ALA A 34 2.27 13.85 2.37
CA ALA A 34 2.10 13.00 3.54
C ALA A 34 2.62 11.57 3.26
N LEU A 35 2.32 11.00 2.10
CA LEU A 35 2.84 9.69 1.69
C LEU A 35 4.37 9.69 1.55
N ASP A 36 4.95 10.76 0.98
CA ASP A 36 6.40 10.92 0.89
C ASP A 36 7.07 11.06 2.26
N TYR A 37 6.41 11.76 3.18
CA TYR A 37 6.86 11.86 4.57
C TYR A 37 6.92 10.48 5.22
N VAL A 38 5.85 9.68 5.14
CA VAL A 38 5.80 8.31 5.68
C VAL A 38 6.85 7.42 5.01
N LYS A 39 7.08 7.56 3.69
CA LYS A 39 8.16 6.86 2.99
C LYS A 39 9.54 7.14 3.61
N ARG A 40 9.79 8.38 3.99
CA ARG A 40 11.09 8.82 4.57
C ARG A 40 11.24 8.39 6.02
N THR A 41 10.21 8.57 6.83
CA THR A 41 10.25 8.22 8.26
C THR A 41 10.10 6.72 8.50
N LYS A 42 9.52 6.00 7.53
CA LYS A 42 9.09 4.60 7.63
C LYS A 42 8.02 4.42 8.72
N GLY A 43 7.49 3.21 8.84
CA GLY A 43 6.41 2.90 9.77
C GLY A 43 5.03 3.02 9.13
N ILE A 44 4.05 3.51 9.88
CA ILE A 44 2.63 3.43 9.53
C ILE A 44 2.08 4.82 9.20
N GLY A 45 1.39 4.94 8.06
CA GLY A 45 0.64 6.11 7.64
C GLY A 45 -0.83 5.79 7.41
N LEU A 46 -1.71 6.77 7.67
CA LEU A 46 -3.13 6.68 7.42
C LEU A 46 -3.56 7.76 6.42
N LEU A 47 -4.21 7.35 5.34
CA LEU A 47 -4.79 8.22 4.32
C LEU A 47 -6.31 8.13 4.38
N THR A 48 -6.96 9.17 4.90
CA THR A 48 -8.42 9.21 5.02
C THR A 48 -9.06 10.18 4.05
N GLY A 49 -10.31 9.91 3.67
CA GLY A 49 -11.10 10.81 2.84
C GLY A 49 -12.42 10.19 2.44
N GLU A 50 -13.32 10.98 1.85
CA GLU A 50 -14.61 10.47 1.37
C GLU A 50 -14.44 9.48 0.21
N PRO A 51 -15.44 8.61 -0.05
CA PRO A 51 -15.49 7.82 -1.28
C PRO A 51 -15.40 8.72 -2.51
N GLY A 52 -14.53 8.37 -3.46
CA GLY A 52 -14.30 9.20 -4.66
C GLY A 52 -13.34 10.38 -4.47
N ALA A 53 -12.79 10.62 -3.28
CA ALA A 53 -11.82 11.69 -3.03
C ALA A 53 -10.42 11.46 -3.67
N GLY A 54 -10.22 10.35 -4.38
CA GLY A 54 -8.96 10.05 -5.08
C GLY A 54 -7.90 9.31 -4.26
N LYS A 55 -8.25 8.72 -3.10
CA LYS A 55 -7.33 7.94 -2.24
C LYS A 55 -6.54 6.87 -3.00
N THR A 56 -7.24 5.96 -3.69
CA THR A 56 -6.62 4.90 -4.51
C THR A 56 -5.75 5.47 -5.63
N PHE A 57 -6.16 6.60 -6.22
CA PHE A 57 -5.38 7.26 -7.26
C PHE A 57 -4.09 7.89 -6.71
N ALA A 58 -4.14 8.48 -5.50
CA ALA A 58 -2.97 8.96 -4.79
C ALA A 58 -2.02 7.80 -4.42
N LEU A 59 -2.54 6.68 -3.92
CA LEU A 59 -1.73 5.47 -3.67
C LEU A 59 -1.05 4.94 -4.93
N ARG A 60 -1.78 4.91 -6.05
CA ARG A 60 -1.22 4.51 -7.35
C ARG A 60 -0.12 5.46 -7.80
N THR A 61 -0.35 6.77 -7.70
CA THR A 61 0.67 7.78 -8.02
C THR A 61 1.91 7.59 -7.15
N PHE A 62 1.72 7.42 -5.85
CA PHE A 62 2.79 7.19 -4.91
C PHE A 62 3.57 5.92 -5.27
N LYS A 63 2.91 4.79 -5.54
CA LYS A 63 3.55 3.56 -6.02
C LYS A 63 4.43 3.80 -7.25
N GLU A 64 3.91 4.51 -8.25
CA GLU A 64 4.64 4.79 -9.49
C GLU A 64 5.85 5.74 -9.28
N SER A 65 5.83 6.56 -8.23
CA SER A 65 6.96 7.42 -7.85
C SER A 65 8.12 6.68 -7.18
N LEU A 66 7.91 5.43 -6.73
CA LEU A 66 8.90 4.67 -5.99
C LEU A 66 9.92 4.01 -6.92
N ASN A 67 11.20 4.14 -6.60
CA ASN A 67 12.27 3.45 -7.33
C ASN A 67 12.22 1.93 -7.05
N PRO A 68 11.97 1.07 -8.06
CA PRO A 68 11.87 -0.38 -7.88
C PRO A 68 13.15 -1.06 -7.37
N SER A 69 14.31 -0.42 -7.52
CA SER A 69 15.58 -0.92 -6.96
C SER A 69 15.73 -0.66 -5.46
N LEU A 70 14.91 0.24 -4.90
CA LEU A 70 14.95 0.62 -3.48
C LEU A 70 13.70 0.20 -2.71
N TYR A 71 12.58 0.01 -3.40
CA TYR A 71 11.28 -0.27 -2.80
C TYR A 71 10.58 -1.44 -3.50
N HIS A 72 9.95 -2.29 -2.70
CA HIS A 72 9.11 -3.39 -3.18
C HIS A 72 7.68 -3.19 -2.71
N VAL A 73 6.77 -2.93 -3.64
CA VAL A 73 5.39 -2.53 -3.31
C VAL A 73 4.47 -3.75 -3.35
N VAL A 74 3.78 -3.99 -2.24
CA VAL A 74 2.70 -4.97 -2.13
C VAL A 74 1.39 -4.22 -1.91
N TYR A 75 0.44 -4.38 -2.83
CA TYR A 75 -0.86 -3.72 -2.78
C TYR A 75 -1.96 -4.72 -2.50
N PHE A 76 -2.77 -4.45 -1.48
CA PHE A 76 -4.00 -5.19 -1.18
C PHE A 76 -5.19 -4.22 -1.18
N PRO A 77 -6.08 -4.31 -2.18
CA PRO A 77 -7.43 -3.80 -1.96
C PRO A 77 -8.08 -4.74 -0.95
N LEU A 78 -8.71 -4.22 0.11
CA LEU A 78 -9.43 -5.07 1.05
C LEU A 78 -10.56 -5.81 0.31
N SER A 79 -10.28 -7.05 -0.09
CA SER A 79 -11.30 -7.99 -0.48
C SER A 79 -11.77 -8.68 0.80
N THR A 80 -13.03 -9.04 0.86
CA THR A 80 -13.74 -9.64 2.00
C THR A 80 -13.18 -10.97 2.52
N GLY A 81 -11.93 -11.32 2.20
CA GLY A 81 -11.20 -12.48 2.69
C GLY A 81 -10.90 -12.42 4.20
N GLY A 82 -10.61 -13.60 4.77
CA GLY A 82 -10.28 -13.72 6.18
C GLY A 82 -8.85 -13.24 6.49
N VAL A 83 -8.52 -13.10 7.78
CA VAL A 83 -7.16 -12.78 8.25
C VAL A 83 -6.10 -13.70 7.62
N MET A 84 -6.41 -15.00 7.47
CA MET A 84 -5.49 -15.96 6.85
C MET A 84 -5.17 -15.64 5.38
N ASP A 85 -6.14 -15.13 4.63
CA ASP A 85 -5.96 -14.78 3.22
C ASP A 85 -5.03 -13.56 3.09
N PHE A 86 -5.15 -12.59 4.01
CA PHE A 86 -4.20 -11.49 4.10
C PHE A 86 -2.78 -11.97 4.39
N TYR A 87 -2.59 -12.84 5.39
CA TYR A 87 -1.25 -13.34 5.73
C TYR A 87 -0.63 -14.12 4.56
N ARG A 88 -1.39 -15.00 3.90
CA ARG A 88 -0.91 -15.73 2.72
C ARG A 88 -0.64 -14.80 1.54
N GLY A 89 -1.54 -13.86 1.30
CA GLY A 89 -1.38 -12.84 0.27
C GLY A 89 -0.10 -12.04 0.49
N LEU A 90 0.15 -11.57 1.71
CA LEU A 90 1.33 -10.77 2.02
C LEU A 90 2.61 -11.59 1.87
N ALA A 91 2.63 -12.86 2.29
CA ALA A 91 3.76 -13.75 2.03
C ALA A 91 4.03 -13.89 0.51
N LEU A 92 3.00 -14.15 -0.30
CA LEU A 92 3.13 -14.18 -1.77
C LEU A 92 3.66 -12.85 -2.31
N GLY A 93 3.12 -11.74 -1.83
CA GLY A 93 3.51 -10.39 -2.22
C GLY A 93 4.98 -10.09 -1.91
N LEU A 94 5.53 -10.66 -0.84
CA LEU A 94 6.95 -10.57 -0.48
C LEU A 94 7.85 -11.53 -1.27
N GLY A 95 7.27 -12.35 -2.16
CA GLY A 95 7.98 -13.35 -2.96
C GLY A 95 8.24 -14.67 -2.24
N GLU A 96 7.47 -14.97 -1.19
CA GLU A 96 7.55 -16.20 -0.40
C GLU A 96 6.46 -17.20 -0.78
N GLU A 97 6.72 -18.50 -0.59
CA GLU A 97 5.70 -19.54 -0.69
C GLU A 97 4.94 -19.66 0.65
N PRO A 98 3.64 -19.37 0.73
CA PRO A 98 2.93 -19.24 2.00
C PRO A 98 2.84 -20.55 2.78
N LYS A 99 3.20 -20.50 4.04
CA LYS A 99 2.95 -21.60 4.98
C LYS A 99 1.46 -21.74 5.31
N TYR A 100 1.09 -22.89 5.88
CA TYR A 100 -0.33 -23.21 6.14
C TYR A 100 -0.86 -22.64 7.45
N ARG A 101 -0.03 -22.57 8.50
CA ARG A 101 -0.45 -22.13 9.85
C ARG A 101 -0.21 -20.63 10.01
N LYS A 102 -1.12 -19.93 10.70
CA LYS A 102 -1.02 -18.49 10.98
C LYS A 102 0.29 -18.10 11.64
N VAL A 103 0.71 -18.85 12.67
CA VAL A 103 1.95 -18.61 13.40
C VAL A 103 3.17 -18.72 12.49
N ASP A 104 3.18 -19.70 11.59
CA ASP A 104 4.30 -19.87 10.67
C ASP A 104 4.34 -18.76 9.61
N LEU A 105 3.17 -18.31 9.14
CA LEU A 105 3.03 -17.15 8.24
C LEU A 105 3.49 -15.86 8.90
N PHE A 106 3.14 -15.65 10.17
CA PHE A 106 3.57 -14.49 10.95
C PHE A 106 5.08 -14.36 10.93
N TYR A 107 5.80 -15.42 11.33
CA TYR A 107 7.26 -15.42 11.32
C TYR A 107 7.83 -15.31 9.91
N GLN A 108 7.20 -15.96 8.92
CA GLN A 108 7.62 -15.89 7.52
C GLN A 108 7.54 -14.46 6.98
N ILE A 109 6.47 -13.72 7.27
CA ILE A 109 6.32 -12.33 6.85
C ILE A 109 7.36 -11.44 7.52
N GLN A 110 7.53 -11.56 8.85
CA GLN A 110 8.51 -10.75 9.59
C GLN A 110 9.93 -10.97 9.06
N GLN A 111 10.33 -12.23 8.91
CA GLN A 111 11.63 -12.59 8.32
C GLN A 111 11.76 -12.11 6.87
N GLY A 112 10.69 -12.22 6.06
CA GLY A 112 10.68 -11.75 4.68
C GLY A 112 10.93 -10.25 4.58
N ILE A 113 10.28 -9.45 5.44
CA ILE A 113 10.47 -8.00 5.54
C ILE A 113 11.90 -7.67 5.99
N GLU A 114 12.38 -8.29 7.06
CA GLU A 114 13.74 -8.07 7.59
C GLU A 114 14.81 -8.42 6.56
N ARG A 115 14.68 -9.57 5.88
CA ARG A 115 15.61 -10.01 4.84
C ARG A 115 15.67 -9.02 3.69
N MET A 116 14.51 -8.54 3.23
CA MET A 116 14.44 -7.56 2.15
C MET A 116 15.11 -6.24 2.55
N TYR A 117 14.85 -5.78 3.77
CA TYR A 117 15.37 -4.52 4.28
C TYR A 117 16.86 -4.55 4.62
N GLN A 118 17.33 -5.56 5.36
CA GLN A 118 18.68 -5.64 5.88
C GLN A 118 19.66 -6.20 4.84
N GLU A 119 19.31 -7.30 4.18
CA GLU A 119 20.21 -8.00 3.26
C GLU A 119 20.17 -7.40 1.86
N ARG A 120 18.96 -7.16 1.33
CA ARG A 120 18.78 -6.67 -0.04
C ARG A 120 18.77 -5.15 -0.16
N ARG A 121 18.70 -4.43 0.96
CA ARG A 121 18.56 -2.96 1.01
C ARG A 121 17.34 -2.44 0.25
N ILE A 122 16.29 -3.26 0.17
CA ILE A 122 15.01 -2.94 -0.45
C ILE A 122 13.97 -2.76 0.67
N THR A 123 13.28 -1.63 0.69
CA THR A 123 12.24 -1.35 1.70
C THR A 123 10.89 -1.86 1.19
N PRO A 124 10.24 -2.83 1.88
CA PRO A 124 8.87 -3.22 1.57
C PRO A 124 7.90 -2.07 1.82
N VAL A 125 6.98 -1.85 0.88
CA VAL A 125 5.91 -0.87 0.98
C VAL A 125 4.58 -1.61 0.86
N ILE A 126 3.85 -1.71 1.95
CA ILE A 126 2.56 -2.39 2.02
C ILE A 126 1.47 -1.33 1.94
N LEU A 127 0.66 -1.40 0.90
CA LEU A 127 -0.47 -0.50 0.66
C LEU A 127 -1.76 -1.29 0.90
N LEU A 128 -2.51 -0.95 1.94
CA LEU A 128 -3.82 -1.53 2.24
C LEU A 128 -4.89 -0.49 1.94
N ASP A 129 -5.72 -0.76 0.93
CA ASP A 129 -6.81 0.13 0.51
C ASP A 129 -8.17 -0.39 1.00
N GLU A 130 -9.18 0.47 1.05
CA GLU A 130 -10.52 0.17 1.57
C GLU A 130 -10.53 -0.28 3.05
N MET A 131 -9.60 0.23 3.85
CA MET A 131 -9.41 -0.13 5.27
C MET A 131 -10.56 0.28 6.18
N HIS A 132 -11.47 1.16 5.75
CA HIS A 132 -12.70 1.43 6.48
C HIS A 132 -13.65 0.21 6.53
N LEU A 133 -13.43 -0.80 5.67
CA LEU A 133 -14.14 -2.08 5.70
C LEU A 133 -13.49 -3.12 6.62
N ALA A 134 -12.31 -2.82 7.18
CA ALA A 134 -11.60 -3.74 8.06
C ALA A 134 -12.32 -3.90 9.41
N LYS A 135 -12.31 -5.13 9.94
CA LYS A 135 -12.80 -5.41 11.30
C LYS A 135 -11.71 -5.10 12.33
N ASP A 136 -12.11 -4.76 13.56
CA ASP A 136 -11.18 -4.48 14.67
C ASP A 136 -10.14 -5.57 14.89
N ALA A 137 -10.56 -6.85 14.82
CA ALA A 137 -9.65 -7.98 14.96
C ALA A 137 -8.53 -7.99 13.90
N PHE A 138 -8.82 -7.54 12.68
CA PHE A 138 -7.83 -7.43 11.62
C PHE A 138 -6.83 -6.29 11.89
N LEU A 139 -7.30 -5.16 12.39
CA LEU A 139 -6.43 -4.04 12.79
C LEU A 139 -5.49 -4.45 13.93
N GLN A 140 -5.97 -5.24 14.89
CA GLN A 140 -5.13 -5.82 15.95
C GLN A 140 -4.06 -6.74 15.37
N ASP A 141 -4.42 -7.61 14.42
CA ASP A 141 -3.47 -8.49 13.74
C ASP A 141 -2.39 -7.71 12.97
N ILE A 142 -2.74 -6.60 12.31
CA ILE A 142 -1.78 -5.69 11.67
C ILE A 142 -0.83 -5.10 12.70
N ALA A 143 -1.34 -4.58 13.82
CA ALA A 143 -0.52 -3.97 14.87
C ALA A 143 0.52 -4.95 15.43
N ILE A 144 0.15 -6.22 15.59
CA ILE A 144 1.07 -7.26 16.07
C ILE A 144 2.08 -7.65 14.97
N LEU A 145 1.62 -7.83 13.72
CA LEU A 145 2.47 -8.24 12.59
C LEU A 145 3.57 -7.25 12.28
N PHE A 146 3.25 -5.95 12.37
CA PHE A 146 4.17 -4.87 12.05
C PHE A 146 4.94 -4.33 13.26
N ASN A 147 4.91 -5.04 14.41
CA ASN A 147 5.76 -4.74 15.55
C ASN A 147 7.14 -5.41 15.39
N PHE A 148 8.14 -4.64 14.97
CA PHE A 148 9.52 -5.12 14.77
C PHE A 148 10.44 -4.64 15.88
N HIS A 149 11.29 -5.55 16.37
CA HIS A 149 12.31 -5.26 17.39
C HIS A 149 11.77 -4.46 18.59
N MET A 150 10.61 -4.83 19.13
CA MET A 150 9.94 -4.11 20.22
C MET A 150 9.71 -2.62 19.92
N ASP A 151 9.23 -2.32 18.70
CA ASP A 151 8.94 -0.96 18.21
C ASP A 151 10.17 -0.03 18.08
N SER A 152 11.39 -0.60 18.09
CA SER A 152 12.61 0.19 17.95
C SER A 152 13.01 0.48 16.49
N THR A 153 12.44 -0.24 15.53
CA THR A 153 12.77 -0.09 14.11
C THR A 153 11.58 -0.35 13.20
N ASN A 154 11.51 0.37 12.09
CA ASN A 154 10.53 0.16 11.04
C ASN A 154 11.21 -0.28 9.74
N PRO A 155 11.41 -1.59 9.50
CA PRO A 155 12.01 -2.09 8.25
C PRO A 155 11.04 -2.04 7.05
N PHE A 156 9.93 -1.30 7.13
CA PHE A 156 8.86 -1.26 6.15
C PHE A 156 8.19 0.12 6.11
N VAL A 157 7.35 0.33 5.09
CA VAL A 157 6.35 1.38 5.01
C VAL A 157 4.98 0.71 4.90
N LEU A 158 4.06 1.04 5.79
CA LEU A 158 2.66 0.59 5.76
C LEU A 158 1.76 1.80 5.57
N ILE A 159 0.92 1.78 4.54
CA ILE A 159 -0.09 2.81 4.31
C ILE A 159 -1.46 2.16 4.36
N LEU A 160 -2.29 2.66 5.27
CA LEU A 160 -3.71 2.31 5.38
C LEU A 160 -4.51 3.42 4.70
N ALA A 161 -5.35 3.08 3.72
CA ALA A 161 -6.27 4.02 3.09
C ALA A 161 -7.72 3.62 3.36
N GLY A 162 -8.53 4.56 3.85
CA GLY A 162 -9.90 4.32 4.34
C GLY A 162 -10.79 5.52 4.17
#